data_AF-A0A959FFV7-F1
#
_entry.id   AF-A0A959FFV7-F1
#
_cell.length_a   1.000
_cell.length_b   1.000
_cell.length_c   1.000
_cell.angle_alpha   90.00
_cell.angle_beta   90.00
_cell.angle_gamma   90.00
#
_symmetry.space_group_name_H-M   'P 1'
#
loop_
_entity.id
_entity.type
_entity.pdbx_description
1 polymer ?
#
loop_
_entity_poly.entity_id
_entity_poly.type
_entity_poly.pdbx_seq_one_letter_code
_entity_poly.pdbx_strand_id
1 'polypeptide(L)'
;KKYIGLLRKTRTDFAADLDIHKTKLSRILNDKENPNIELMYRLEHHSANMIPANYWYRLHSRKLEEDIKMDSIKRSEEYKRVKNRLKFKKSA
;
A
#
# COMPACT_ATOMS: atom_id res chain seq x y z
N LYS A 1 -9.25 -4.43 4.22
CA LYS A 1 -10.60 -5.07 4.21
C LYS A 1 -10.87 -5.89 5.48
N LYS A 2 -10.05 -6.90 5.83
CA LYS A 2 -10.26 -7.73 7.04
C LYS A 2 -10.40 -6.93 8.34
N TYR A 3 -9.56 -5.91 8.54
CA TYR A 3 -9.62 -5.03 9.71
C TYR A 3 -10.99 -4.36 9.91
N ILE A 4 -11.57 -3.78 8.85
CA ILE A 4 -12.92 -3.17 8.89
C ILE A 4 -13.99 -4.23 9.22
N GLY A 5 -13.86 -5.44 8.65
CA GLY A 5 -14.77 -6.54 8.92
C GLY A 5 -14.75 -7.02 10.38
N LEU A 6 -13.57 -7.04 11.01
CA LEU A 6 -13.43 -7.38 12.44
C LEU A 6 -14.14 -6.38 13.35
N LEU A 7 -14.13 -5.10 12.96
CA LEU A 7 -14.78 -4.02 13.72
C LEU A 7 -16.31 -3.99 13.54
N ARG A 8 -16.87 -4.78 12.61
CA ARG A 8 -18.30 -4.77 12.24
C ARG A 8 -18.86 -3.37 11.89
N LYS A 9 -17.98 -2.45 11.47
CA LYS A 9 -18.35 -1.08 11.08
C LYS A 9 -18.65 -0.99 9.59
N THR A 10 -19.53 -0.08 9.20
CA THR A 10 -19.71 0.22 7.77
C THR A 10 -18.49 0.95 7.23
N ARG A 11 -18.31 0.92 5.91
CA ARG A 11 -17.22 1.69 5.27
C ARG A 11 -17.38 3.21 5.45
N THR A 12 -18.61 3.69 5.66
CA THR A 12 -18.87 5.11 5.90
C THR A 12 -18.40 5.50 7.29
N ASP A 13 -18.76 4.71 8.31
CA ASP A 13 -18.39 5.00 9.71
C ASP A 13 -16.88 4.88 9.89
N PHE A 14 -16.28 3.84 9.33
CA PHE A 14 -14.83 3.67 9.38
C PHE A 14 -14.05 4.80 8.66
N ALA A 15 -14.62 5.38 7.61
CA ALA A 15 -14.01 6.54 6.95
C ALA A 15 -14.06 7.77 7.87
N ALA A 16 -15.18 7.97 8.57
CA ALA A 16 -15.32 9.06 9.54
C ALA A 16 -14.38 8.87 10.74
N ASP A 17 -14.26 7.65 11.28
CA ASP A 17 -13.35 7.33 12.39
C ASP A 17 -11.88 7.65 12.09
N LEU A 18 -11.49 7.50 10.82
CA LEU A 18 -10.13 7.76 10.35
C LEU A 18 -9.96 9.15 9.72
N ASP A 19 -10.98 10.02 9.78
CA ASP A 19 -10.96 11.36 9.18
C ASP A 19 -10.55 11.33 7.69
N ILE A 20 -11.06 10.34 6.93
CA ILE A 20 -10.78 10.20 5.50
C ILE A 20 -12.07 10.27 4.69
N HIS A 21 -12.01 10.87 3.51
CA HIS A 21 -13.14 10.83 2.58
C HIS A 21 -13.47 9.38 2.20
N LYS A 22 -14.76 9.03 2.22
CA LYS A 22 -15.28 7.70 1.84
C LYS A 22 -14.81 7.26 0.44
N THR A 23 -14.71 8.20 -0.50
CA THR A 23 -14.18 7.95 -1.86
C THR A 23 -12.71 7.56 -1.81
N LYS A 24 -11.88 8.28 -1.05
CA LYS A 24 -10.47 7.96 -0.83
C LYS A 24 -10.31 6.59 -0.18
N LEU A 25 -11.07 6.30 0.87
CA LEU A 25 -11.08 4.96 1.49
C LEU A 25 -11.44 3.87 0.48
N SER A 26 -12.47 4.09 -0.36
CA SER A 26 -12.86 3.14 -1.40
C SER A 26 -11.74 2.90 -2.41
N ARG A 27 -11.05 3.95 -2.84
CA ARG A 27 -9.91 3.84 -3.78
C ARG A 27 -8.76 3.05 -3.17
N ILE A 28 -8.42 3.30 -1.90
CA ILE A 28 -7.39 2.55 -1.17
C ILE A 28 -7.77 1.08 -1.02
N LEU A 29 -9.02 0.79 -0.66
CA LEU A 29 -9.50 -0.59 -0.51
C LEU A 29 -9.57 -1.36 -1.85
N ASN A 30 -9.65 -0.65 -2.97
CA ASN A 30 -9.71 -1.24 -4.32
C ASN A 30 -8.40 -1.05 -5.09
N ASP A 31 -7.29 -0.76 -4.40
CA ASP A 31 -5.95 -0.69 -4.98
C ASP A 31 -5.81 0.35 -6.10
N LYS A 32 -6.66 1.38 -6.07
CA LYS A 32 -6.62 2.52 -6.99
C LYS A 32 -5.79 3.68 -6.45
N GLU A 33 -5.43 3.63 -5.17
CA GLU A 33 -4.68 4.68 -4.48
C GLU A 33 -3.88 4.06 -3.33
N ASN A 34 -2.65 4.52 -3.14
CA ASN A 34 -1.82 4.06 -2.05
C ASN A 34 -2.16 4.80 -0.75
N PRO A 35 -2.18 4.10 0.40
CA PRO A 35 -2.32 4.74 1.70
C PRO A 35 -1.10 5.64 1.98
N ASN A 36 -1.33 6.83 2.53
CA ASN A 36 -0.28 7.74 2.95
C ASN A 36 0.16 7.45 4.40
N ILE A 37 1.28 8.05 4.82
CA ILE A 37 1.86 7.83 6.16
C ILE A 37 0.89 8.32 7.24
N GLU A 38 0.19 9.43 7.01
CA GLU A 38 -0.78 10.00 7.94
C GLU A 38 -1.92 9.01 8.25
N LEU A 39 -2.38 8.25 7.25
CA LEU A 39 -3.39 7.20 7.46
C LEU A 39 -2.85 6.07 8.35
N MET A 40 -1.55 5.77 8.30
CA MET A 40 -0.95 4.74 9.15
C MET A 40 -0.94 5.16 10.62
N TYR A 41 -0.62 6.43 10.91
CA TYR A 41 -0.72 6.97 12.28
C TYR A 41 -2.16 6.95 12.81
N ARG A 42 -3.12 7.30 11.96
CA ARG A 42 -4.55 7.23 12.33
C ARG A 42 -5.01 5.80 12.60
N LEU A 43 -4.55 4.83 11.80
CA LEU A 43 -4.82 3.40 12.01
C LEU A 43 -4.18 2.87 13.29
N GLU A 44 -2.95 3.30 13.61
CA GLU A 44 -2.29 2.97 14.87
C GLU A 44 -3.14 3.42 16.06
N HIS A 45 -3.51 4.71 16.08
CA HIS A 45 -4.32 5.26 17.15
C HIS A 45 -5.71 4.61 17.24
N HIS A 46 -6.37 4.41 16.08
CA HIS A 46 -7.66 3.72 16.00
C HIS A 46 -7.57 2.27 16.50
N SER A 47 -6.42 1.61 16.34
CA SER A 47 -6.17 0.27 16.87
C SER A 47 -5.79 0.24 18.35
N ALA A 48 -6.01 1.34 19.09
CA ALA A 48 -5.56 1.51 20.47
C ALA A 48 -4.05 1.21 20.63
N ASN A 49 -3.25 1.59 19.63
CA ASN A 49 -1.81 1.34 19.53
C ASN A 49 -1.42 -0.16 19.54
N MET A 50 -2.38 -1.08 19.37
CA MET A 50 -2.08 -2.52 19.26
C MET A 50 -1.34 -2.87 17.96
N ILE A 51 -1.61 -2.12 16.89
CA ILE A 51 -0.96 -2.30 15.59
C ILE A 51 -0.20 -1.01 15.24
N PRO A 52 1.13 -1.00 15.41
CA PRO A 52 1.97 0.14 15.07
C PRO A 52 1.87 0.58 13.60
N ALA A 53 2.09 1.86 13.31
CA ALA A 53 2.05 2.46 11.97
C ALA A 53 3.05 1.80 11.01
N ASN A 54 4.23 1.43 11.49
CA ASN A 54 5.22 0.72 10.69
C ASN A 54 4.75 -0.69 10.26
N TYR A 55 3.83 -1.33 10.99
CA TYR A 55 3.25 -2.63 10.60
C TYR A 55 2.25 -2.45 9.47
N TRP A 56 1.43 -1.39 9.53
CA TRP A 56 0.56 -1.02 8.42
C TRP A 56 1.35 -0.67 7.16
N TYR A 57 2.44 0.06 7.31
CA TYR A 57 3.37 0.34 6.22
C TYR A 57 3.98 -0.95 5.66
N ARG A 58 4.53 -1.84 6.51
CA ARG A 58 5.11 -3.11 6.07
C ARG A 58 4.13 -3.99 5.31
N LEU A 59 2.86 -4.02 5.73
CA LEU A 59 1.81 -4.74 5.02
C LEU A 59 1.59 -4.17 3.62
N HIS A 60 1.56 -2.84 3.50
CA HIS A 60 1.44 -2.16 2.21
C HIS A 60 2.68 -2.42 1.33
N SER A 61 3.89 -2.29 1.87
CA SER A 61 5.15 -2.52 1.16
C SER A 61 5.26 -3.93 0.62
N ARG A 62 4.89 -4.95 1.41
CA ARG A 62 4.89 -6.36 0.95
C ARG A 62 3.98 -6.59 -0.25
N LYS A 63 2.82 -5.93 -0.28
CA LYS A 63 1.95 -6.00 -1.45
C LYS A 63 2.61 -5.35 -2.66
N LEU A 64 3.15 -4.15 -2.48
CA LEU A 64 3.83 -3.41 -3.55
C LEU A 64 5.03 -4.20 -4.09
N GLU A 65 5.79 -4.86 -3.23
CA GLU A 65 6.89 -5.76 -3.62
C GLU A 65 6.41 -6.88 -4.53
N GLU A 66 5.30 -7.54 -4.19
CA GLU A 66 4.74 -8.62 -5.01
C GLU A 66 4.18 -8.09 -6.34
N ASP A 67 3.50 -6.94 -6.33
CA ASP A 67 3.02 -6.28 -7.55
C ASP A 67 4.19 -5.94 -8.48
N ILE A 68 5.28 -5.37 -7.93
CA ILE A 68 6.52 -5.09 -8.67
C ILE A 68 7.11 -6.40 -9.22
N LYS A 69 7.14 -7.47 -8.42
CA LYS A 69 7.72 -8.76 -8.80
C LYS A 69 6.99 -9.39 -9.98
N MET A 70 5.66 -9.37 -9.94
CA MET A 70 4.77 -10.05 -10.90
C MET A 70 4.54 -9.27 -12.19
N ASP A 71 4.66 -7.93 -12.18
CA ASP A 71 4.40 -7.09 -13.36
C ASP A 71 5.55 -7.12 -14.39
N SER A 72 5.63 -8.24 -15.12
CA SER A 72 6.65 -8.49 -16.14
C SER A 72 6.46 -7.63 -17.40
N ILE A 73 5.22 -7.30 -17.74
CA ILE A 73 4.87 -6.49 -18.91
C ILE A 73 5.38 -5.07 -18.72
N LYS A 74 4.94 -4.40 -17.64
CA LYS A 74 5.37 -3.04 -17.34
C LYS A 74 6.89 -2.99 -17.10
N ARG A 75 7.46 -4.01 -16.45
CA ARG A 75 8.91 -4.11 -16.29
C ARG A 75 9.63 -4.07 -17.65
N SER A 76 9.17 -4.84 -18.63
CA SER A 76 9.74 -4.85 -19.98
C SER A 76 9.59 -3.49 -20.68
N GLU A 77 8.43 -2.86 -20.57
CA GLU A 77 8.17 -1.53 -21.12
C GLU A 77 9.10 -0.46 -20.54
N GLU A 78 9.24 -0.42 -19.21
CA GLU A 78 10.12 0.54 -18.54
C GLU A 78 11.61 0.25 -18.81
N TYR A 79 12.01 -1.02 -18.94
CA TYR A 79 13.39 -1.39 -19.30
C TYR A 79 13.80 -0.85 -20.67
N LYS A 80 12.89 -0.83 -21.64
CA LYS A 80 13.16 -0.27 -22.99
C LYS A 80 13.43 1.24 -22.95
N ARG A 81 12.95 1.95 -21.94
CA ARG A 81 13.16 3.40 -21.79
C ARG A 81 14.55 3.74 -21.23
N VAL A 82 15.25 2.77 -20.65
CA VAL A 82 16.60 2.97 -20.09
C VAL A 82 17.65 2.96 -21.22
N LYS A 83 18.24 4.12 -21.51
CA LYS A 83 19.19 4.29 -22.62
C LYS A 83 20.62 3.84 -22.30
N ASN A 84 21.08 4.00 -21.05
CA ASN A 84 22.47 3.74 -20.66
C ASN A 84 22.54 2.72 -19.51
N ARG A 85 22.19 1.46 -19.80
CA ARG A 85 22.25 0.39 -18.78
C ARG A 85 23.71 0.06 -18.44
N LEU A 86 24.01 -0.03 -17.14
CA LEU A 86 25.32 -0.48 -16.66
C LEU A 86 25.57 -1.92 -17.12
N LYS A 87 26.75 -2.19 -17.67
CA LYS A 87 27.20 -3.53 -18.05
C LYS A 87 28.37 -3.93 -17.15
N PHE A 88 28.12 -4.78 -16.17
CA PHE A 88 29.18 -5.36 -15.36
C PHE A 88 29.65 -6.67 -16.01
N LYS A 89 30.97 -6.83 -16.15
CA LYS A 89 31.55 -8.16 -16.43
C LYS A 89 31.47 -8.95 -15.12
N LYS A 90 30.85 -10.13 -15.14
CA LYS A 90 31.01 -11.07 -14.02
C LYS A 90 32.46 -11.52 -14.03
N SER A 91 33.21 -11.21 -12.98
CA SER A 91 34.48 -11.87 -12.70
C SER A 91 34.13 -13.34 -12.42
N ALA A 92 34.55 -14.22 -13.33
CA ALA A 92 34.49 -15.67 -13.15
C ALA A 92 35.59 -16.11 -12.18
#